data_AF-A0A800DXS0-F1
#
_entry.id   AF-A0A800DXS0-F1
#
_cell.length_a   1.000
_cell.length_b   1.000
_cell.length_c   1.000
_cell.angle_alpha   90.00
_cell.angle_beta   90.00
_cell.angle_gamma   90.00
#
_symmetry.space_group_name_H-M   'P 1'
#
loop_
_entity.id
_entity.type
_entity.pdbx_description
1 polymer ?
#
loop_
_entity_poly.entity_id
_entity_poly.type
_entity_poly.pdbx_seq_one_letter_code
_entity_poly.pdbx_strand_id
1 'polypeptide(L)'
;MKYLFFLIIFLFSLNIFSQIRKNDKPYVIDSVEVYRDRVAYGGAFNNKSLFAMYKRIMYIDESFKLIDSISFVNKCKNHMRKCTEIANKDTLILAVQKRFQFGKLSKYANKRIHNEIYRNKKFNGTIIIHYSHKLKSLDDVYMQTVNNRKVKELIYRKKFKKNKTISIRKEDIVKKGRKIEKRVNKCINKYKKNFNVDVLHYYYEGTTDYTPEINWVKDKNLIIKNYFFKYIKQFYYVIIKPDGEYLLIGGLITPKKIKKILKNDDWSKYKEDLKKSESAREGVGFFNMQHIHNCL
;
A
#
# COMPACT_ATOMS: atom_id res chain seq x y z
N MET A 1 9.20 20.04 -25.87
CA MET A 1 9.80 19.07 -24.91
C MET A 1 8.79 18.31 -24.01
N LYS A 2 7.50 18.15 -24.38
CA LYS A 2 6.53 17.34 -23.59
C LYS A 2 6.23 15.95 -24.20
N TYR A 3 6.52 15.75 -25.48
CA TYR A 3 6.25 14.48 -26.19
C TYR A 3 7.40 13.46 -26.12
N LEU A 4 8.63 13.90 -25.84
CA LEU A 4 9.79 13.00 -25.74
C LEU A 4 9.75 12.09 -24.51
N PHE A 5 9.09 12.53 -23.42
CA PHE A 5 9.00 11.76 -22.17
C PHE A 5 7.95 10.64 -22.23
N PHE A 6 6.86 10.83 -22.98
CA PHE A 6 5.87 9.78 -23.23
C PHE A 6 6.43 8.71 -24.18
N LEU A 7 7.26 9.09 -25.16
CA LEU A 7 7.92 8.16 -26.07
C LEU A 7 8.89 7.22 -25.33
N ILE A 8 9.65 7.74 -24.35
CA ILE A 8 10.60 6.93 -23.57
C ILE A 8 9.89 5.91 -22.67
N ILE A 9 8.74 6.27 -22.09
CA ILE A 9 7.93 5.33 -21.28
C ILE A 9 7.29 4.24 -22.16
N PHE A 10 6.80 4.61 -23.35
CA PHE A 10 6.21 3.66 -24.31
C PHE A 10 7.26 2.70 -24.90
N LEU A 11 8.48 3.19 -25.18
CA LEU A 11 9.61 2.39 -25.64
C LEU A 11 10.13 1.44 -24.55
N PHE A 12 10.09 1.82 -23.26
CA PHE A 12 10.41 0.92 -22.15
C PHE A 12 9.38 -0.21 -22.00
N SER A 13 8.08 0.06 -22.19
CA SER A 13 7.07 -1.01 -22.21
C SER A 13 7.23 -1.96 -23.40
N LEU A 14 7.64 -1.47 -24.57
CA LEU A 14 7.90 -2.30 -25.76
C LEU A 14 9.17 -3.15 -25.61
N ASN A 15 10.22 -2.63 -24.97
CA ASN A 15 11.46 -3.40 -24.73
C ASN A 15 11.25 -4.56 -23.74
N ILE A 16 10.39 -4.37 -22.73
CA ILE A 16 9.97 -5.44 -21.82
C ILE A 16 9.20 -6.53 -22.59
N PHE A 17 8.29 -6.16 -23.49
CA PHE A 17 7.57 -7.13 -24.34
C PHE A 17 8.47 -7.85 -25.36
N SER A 18 9.50 -7.18 -25.89
CA SER A 18 10.48 -7.74 -26.83
C SER A 18 11.40 -8.78 -26.18
N GLN A 19 11.87 -8.53 -24.95
CA GLN A 19 12.66 -9.51 -24.20
C GLN A 19 11.84 -10.74 -23.77
N ILE A 20 10.53 -10.57 -23.53
CA ILE A 20 9.63 -11.69 -23.17
C ILE A 20 9.42 -12.67 -24.34
N ARG A 21 9.40 -12.20 -25.61
CA ARG A 21 9.24 -13.09 -26.79
C ARG A 21 10.47 -13.93 -27.14
N LYS A 22 11.67 -13.56 -26.69
CA LYS A 22 12.90 -14.27 -27.08
C LYS A 22 13.21 -15.51 -26.24
N ASN A 23 12.50 -15.74 -25.14
CA ASN A 23 12.76 -16.85 -24.20
C ASN A 23 11.55 -17.79 -24.02
N ASP A 24 10.73 -17.98 -25.06
CA ASP A 24 9.67 -18.98 -25.04
C ASP A 24 10.26 -20.39 -25.26
N LYS A 25 10.73 -21.00 -24.17
CA LYS A 25 10.60 -22.46 -23.99
C LYS A 25 9.44 -22.69 -23.02
N PRO A 26 8.39 -23.44 -23.40
CA PRO A 26 7.29 -23.73 -22.50
C PRO A 26 7.79 -24.63 -21.37
N TYR A 27 7.91 -24.08 -20.16
CA TYR A 27 8.00 -24.89 -18.96
C TYR A 27 6.60 -25.40 -18.64
N VAL A 28 6.35 -26.66 -19.00
CA VAL A 28 5.27 -27.46 -18.41
C VAL A 28 5.68 -27.71 -16.96
N ILE A 29 4.92 -27.19 -16.01
CA ILE A 29 5.01 -27.59 -14.61
C ILE A 29 3.65 -28.17 -14.25
N ASP A 30 3.71 -29.44 -13.83
CA ASP A 30 2.59 -30.22 -13.37
C ASP A 30 1.79 -29.50 -12.28
N SER A 31 0.48 -29.67 -12.37
CA SER A 31 -0.52 -29.13 -11.48
C SER A 31 -0.22 -29.46 -10.02
N VAL A 32 0.16 -28.44 -9.25
CA VAL A 32 -0.01 -28.48 -7.80
C VAL A 32 -1.48 -28.18 -7.50
N GLU A 33 -2.21 -29.24 -7.15
CA GLU A 33 -3.56 -29.17 -6.60
C GLU A 33 -3.59 -28.26 -5.37
N VAL A 34 -4.04 -27.02 -5.55
CA VAL A 34 -4.46 -26.19 -4.44
C VAL A 34 -5.92 -26.51 -4.16
N TYR A 35 -6.13 -27.33 -3.13
CA TYR A 35 -7.39 -27.66 -2.46
C TYR A 35 -8.52 -26.65 -2.73
N ARG A 36 -9.46 -27.06 -3.58
CA ARG A 36 -10.84 -26.55 -3.57
C ARG A 36 -11.72 -27.67 -3.03
N ASP A 37 -11.93 -27.69 -1.73
CA ASP A 37 -13.07 -28.41 -1.16
C ASP A 37 -14.36 -27.77 -1.66
N ARG A 38 -14.88 -28.28 -2.77
CA ARG A 38 -16.29 -28.15 -3.14
C ARG A 38 -16.95 -29.49 -2.90
N VAL A 39 -17.71 -29.51 -1.81
CA VAL A 39 -18.79 -30.43 -1.49
C VAL A 39 -19.45 -30.97 -2.78
N ALA A 40 -19.35 -32.28 -2.97
CA ALA A 40 -20.06 -33.01 -3.99
C ALA A 40 -21.57 -32.95 -3.70
N TYR A 41 -22.32 -32.39 -4.64
CA TYR A 41 -23.73 -32.74 -4.83
C TYR A 41 -23.90 -33.07 -6.31
N GLY A 42 -24.27 -34.32 -6.56
CA GLY A 42 -24.66 -34.82 -7.87
C GLY A 42 -25.84 -34.02 -8.40
N GLY A 43 -25.66 -33.50 -9.60
CA GLY A 43 -26.70 -32.81 -10.36
C GLY A 43 -26.18 -32.66 -11.78
N ALA A 44 -26.83 -33.36 -12.71
CA ALA A 44 -26.54 -33.27 -14.13
C ALA A 44 -26.61 -31.81 -14.59
N PHE A 45 -25.46 -31.23 -14.96
CA PHE A 45 -25.40 -29.90 -15.55
C PHE A 45 -24.96 -30.01 -17.01
N ASN A 46 -25.87 -29.55 -17.87
CA ASN A 46 -25.73 -29.31 -19.29
C ASN A 46 -24.36 -28.75 -19.68
N ASN A 47 -23.78 -29.35 -20.73
CA ASN A 47 -22.59 -28.92 -21.46
C ASN A 47 -22.80 -27.55 -22.15
N LYS A 48 -22.85 -26.46 -21.38
CA LYS A 48 -22.62 -25.11 -21.91
C LYS A 48 -21.48 -24.45 -21.13
N SER A 49 -20.30 -24.52 -21.75
CA SER A 49 -19.22 -23.53 -21.64
C SER A 49 -18.71 -23.25 -20.21
N LEU A 50 -17.84 -24.12 -19.72
CA LEU A 50 -16.91 -23.82 -18.63
C LEU A 50 -15.49 -23.70 -19.19
N PHE A 51 -15.28 -22.73 -20.09
CA PHE A 51 -13.93 -22.21 -20.34
C PHE A 51 -13.51 -21.47 -19.06
N ALA A 52 -12.94 -22.19 -18.11
CA ALA A 52 -12.15 -21.58 -17.06
C ALA A 52 -10.99 -20.86 -17.75
N MET A 53 -11.10 -19.55 -17.92
CA MET A 53 -10.01 -18.72 -18.43
C MET A 53 -8.76 -18.99 -17.59
N TYR A 54 -7.80 -19.71 -18.17
CA TYR A 54 -6.51 -19.98 -17.56
C TYR A 54 -5.76 -18.65 -17.48
N LYS A 55 -5.56 -18.14 -16.26
CA LYS A 55 -4.79 -16.93 -16.04
C LYS A 55 -3.31 -17.27 -16.02
N ARG A 56 -2.50 -16.64 -16.88
CA ARG A 56 -1.04 -16.73 -16.80
C ARG A 56 -0.56 -16.12 -15.48
N ILE A 57 0.17 -16.89 -14.69
CA ILE A 57 0.74 -16.40 -13.43
C ILE A 57 2.18 -15.92 -13.67
N MET A 58 2.50 -14.71 -13.21
CA MET A 58 3.85 -14.14 -13.27
C MET A 58 4.29 -13.74 -11.87
N TYR A 59 5.50 -14.10 -11.49
CA TYR A 59 6.10 -13.66 -10.24
C TYR A 59 7.18 -12.63 -10.54
N ILE A 60 7.11 -11.48 -9.86
CA ILE A 60 7.99 -10.36 -10.10
C ILE A 60 8.61 -9.91 -8.78
N ASP A 61 9.90 -9.61 -8.78
CA ASP A 61 10.60 -9.11 -7.61
C ASP A 61 10.55 -7.59 -7.45
N GLU A 62 11.18 -7.08 -6.39
CA GLU A 62 11.23 -5.65 -6.09
C GLU A 62 11.94 -4.78 -7.15
N SER A 63 12.72 -5.42 -8.04
CA SER A 63 13.46 -4.80 -9.13
C SER A 63 12.74 -4.96 -10.47
N PHE A 64 11.48 -5.42 -10.43
CA PHE A 64 10.66 -5.72 -11.61
C PHE A 64 11.22 -6.85 -12.49
N LYS A 65 12.03 -7.75 -11.92
CA LYS A 65 12.54 -8.93 -12.63
C LYS A 65 11.63 -10.12 -12.40
N LEU A 66 11.44 -10.93 -13.44
CA LEU A 66 10.75 -12.21 -13.32
C LEU A 66 11.54 -13.14 -12.39
N ILE A 67 10.84 -13.81 -11.50
CA ILE A 67 11.39 -14.82 -10.59
C ILE A 67 10.51 -16.07 -10.62
N ASP A 68 11.03 -17.17 -10.09
CA ASP A 68 10.24 -18.38 -9.88
C ASP A 68 9.33 -18.27 -8.64
N SER A 69 8.36 -19.19 -8.52
CA SER A 69 7.39 -19.22 -7.43
C SER A 69 8.03 -19.46 -6.06
N ILE A 70 9.11 -20.26 -5.98
CA ILE A 70 9.81 -20.60 -4.74
C ILE A 70 10.53 -19.35 -4.21
N SER A 71 11.24 -18.65 -5.09
CA SER A 71 11.87 -17.36 -4.81
C SER A 71 10.85 -16.32 -4.32
N PHE A 72 9.68 -16.26 -4.96
CA PHE A 72 8.60 -15.38 -4.52
C PHE A 72 8.14 -15.72 -3.11
N VAL A 73 7.75 -16.97 -2.84
CA VAL A 73 7.28 -17.43 -1.53
C VAL A 73 8.31 -17.16 -0.44
N ASN A 74 9.59 -17.42 -0.72
CA ASN A 74 10.67 -17.17 0.24
C ASN A 74 10.85 -15.68 0.52
N LYS A 75 10.81 -14.81 -0.51
CA LYS A 75 10.84 -13.35 -0.32
C LYS A 75 9.63 -12.86 0.47
N CYS A 76 8.45 -13.44 0.28
CA CYS A 76 7.22 -13.08 0.99
C CYS A 76 7.23 -13.43 2.49
N LYS A 77 8.09 -14.38 2.92
CA LYS A 77 8.26 -14.70 4.35
C LYS A 77 9.00 -13.60 5.12
N ASN A 78 9.70 -12.69 4.43
CA ASN A 78 10.43 -11.59 5.06
C ASN A 78 9.47 -10.43 5.40
N HIS A 79 9.45 -10.00 6.67
CA HIS A 79 8.61 -8.88 7.13
C HIS A 79 8.87 -7.57 6.37
N MET A 80 10.08 -7.34 5.87
CA MET A 80 10.46 -6.14 5.12
C MET A 80 9.82 -6.07 3.73
N ARG A 81 9.21 -7.17 3.28
CA ARG A 81 8.57 -7.27 1.97
C ARG A 81 7.06 -7.31 2.10
N LYS A 82 6.41 -6.74 1.09
CA LYS A 82 4.96 -6.81 0.89
C LYS A 82 4.74 -7.55 -0.42
N CYS A 83 4.03 -8.65 -0.36
CA CYS A 83 3.62 -9.36 -1.55
C CYS A 83 2.21 -8.94 -1.92
N THR A 84 2.05 -8.56 -3.18
CA THR A 84 0.79 -8.02 -3.71
C THR A 84 0.38 -8.75 -4.96
N GLU A 85 -0.92 -8.91 -5.11
CA GLU A 85 -1.53 -9.55 -6.26
C GLU A 85 -2.16 -8.47 -7.14
N ILE A 86 -1.86 -8.51 -8.43
CA ILE A 86 -2.42 -7.63 -9.44
C ILE A 86 -3.01 -8.53 -10.52
N ALA A 87 -4.33 -8.66 -10.52
CA ALA A 87 -5.05 -9.52 -11.45
C ALA A 87 -5.71 -8.69 -12.55
N ASN A 88 -5.44 -9.06 -13.81
CA ASN A 88 -6.17 -8.60 -14.99
C ASN A 88 -7.00 -9.78 -15.55
N LYS A 89 -7.60 -9.61 -16.75
CA LYS A 89 -8.42 -10.64 -17.39
C LYS A 89 -7.64 -11.95 -17.58
N ASP A 90 -6.45 -11.87 -18.16
CA ASP A 90 -5.69 -13.05 -18.59
C ASP A 90 -4.43 -13.33 -17.76
N THR A 91 -4.04 -12.40 -16.88
CA THR A 91 -2.78 -12.47 -16.13
C THR A 91 -3.00 -12.20 -14.66
N LEU A 92 -2.34 -13.00 -13.82
CA LEU A 92 -2.16 -12.74 -12.39
C LEU A 92 -0.69 -12.43 -12.13
N ILE A 93 -0.40 -11.20 -11.72
CA ILE A 93 0.95 -10.77 -11.35
C ILE A 93 1.06 -10.81 -9.83
N LEU A 94 2.04 -11.57 -9.35
CA LEU A 94 2.42 -11.70 -7.95
C LEU A 94 3.73 -10.94 -7.75
N ALA A 95 3.65 -9.73 -7.18
CA ALA A 95 4.77 -8.82 -7.08
C ALA A 95 5.29 -8.69 -5.64
N VAL A 96 6.61 -8.78 -5.47
CA VAL A 96 7.31 -8.45 -4.22
C VAL A 96 7.64 -6.97 -4.20
N GLN A 97 7.25 -6.27 -3.13
CA GLN A 97 7.50 -4.85 -2.95
C GLN A 97 8.25 -4.59 -1.64
N LYS A 98 9.05 -3.53 -1.59
CA LYS A 98 9.67 -3.06 -0.33
C LYS A 98 8.62 -2.37 0.54
N ARG A 99 8.62 -2.66 1.86
CA ARG A 99 7.80 -1.93 2.84
C ARG A 99 8.43 -0.65 3.34
N PHE A 100 9.75 -0.52 3.23
CA PHE A 100 10.48 0.67 3.68
C PHE A 100 11.54 1.04 2.66
N GLN A 101 11.77 2.33 2.47
CA GLN A 101 12.79 2.81 1.55
C GLN A 101 13.28 4.19 1.97
N PHE A 102 14.59 4.33 2.16
CA PHE A 102 15.23 5.63 2.29
C PHE A 102 15.56 6.21 0.91
N GLY A 103 15.60 7.53 0.82
CA GLY A 103 16.10 8.23 -0.36
C GLY A 103 16.48 9.67 -0.04
N LYS A 104 16.93 10.40 -1.07
CA LYS A 104 17.27 11.81 -0.97
C LYS A 104 16.77 12.54 -2.21
N LEU A 105 16.00 13.59 -2.01
CA LEU A 105 15.55 14.46 -3.08
C LEU A 105 16.72 15.31 -3.58
N SER A 106 16.74 15.62 -4.87
CA SER A 106 17.59 16.70 -5.37
C SER A 106 17.15 18.03 -4.77
N LYS A 107 18.05 19.02 -4.70
CA LYS A 107 17.71 20.37 -4.21
C LYS A 107 16.48 20.96 -4.93
N TYR A 108 16.42 20.76 -6.25
CA TYR A 108 15.28 21.19 -7.07
C TYR A 108 13.98 20.47 -6.70
N ALA A 109 14.01 19.13 -6.58
CA ALA A 109 12.84 18.35 -6.21
C ALA A 109 12.33 18.72 -4.81
N ASN A 110 13.25 18.90 -3.85
CA ASN A 110 12.92 19.32 -2.49
C ASN A 110 12.22 20.69 -2.48
N LYS A 111 12.79 21.67 -3.19
CA LYS A 111 12.17 23.00 -3.36
C LYS A 111 10.78 22.90 -3.99
N ARG A 112 10.62 22.08 -5.04
CA ARG A 112 9.33 21.89 -5.72
C ARG A 112 8.26 21.31 -4.79
N ILE A 113 8.61 20.31 -3.99
CA ILE A 113 7.69 19.71 -3.01
C ILE A 113 7.31 20.72 -1.92
N HIS A 114 8.29 21.44 -1.36
CA HIS A 114 8.01 22.50 -0.38
C HIS A 114 7.13 23.61 -0.96
N ASN A 115 7.35 23.99 -2.22
CA ASN A 115 6.53 24.99 -2.89
C ASN A 115 5.08 24.51 -3.12
N GLU A 116 4.88 23.25 -3.50
CA GLU A 116 3.53 22.66 -3.63
C GLU A 116 2.78 22.68 -2.31
N ILE A 117 3.47 22.35 -1.21
CA ILE A 117 2.87 22.23 0.13
C ILE A 117 2.61 23.62 0.74
N TYR A 118 3.61 24.49 0.73
CA TYR A 118 3.62 25.74 1.51
C TYR A 118 3.47 27.00 0.67
N ARG A 119 3.31 26.90 -0.66
CA ARG A 119 3.17 28.04 -1.58
C ARG A 119 4.27 29.10 -1.38
N ASN A 120 5.53 28.66 -1.33
CA ASN A 120 6.72 29.47 -1.06
C ASN A 120 6.88 29.99 0.39
N LYS A 121 5.99 29.63 1.34
CA LYS A 121 6.24 29.90 2.76
C LYS A 121 7.41 29.03 3.24
N LYS A 122 8.30 29.63 4.04
CA LYS A 122 9.44 28.90 4.62
C LYS A 122 8.95 28.03 5.78
N PHE A 123 9.14 26.73 5.64
CA PHE A 123 9.02 25.76 6.73
C PHE A 123 10.32 24.97 6.83
N ASN A 124 11.02 25.10 7.95
CA ASN A 124 12.30 24.44 8.22
C ASN A 124 12.10 23.35 9.28
N GLY A 125 11.27 22.35 8.97
CA GLY A 125 10.96 21.24 9.85
C GLY A 125 10.72 19.96 9.05
N THR A 126 10.50 18.85 9.75
CA THR A 126 10.19 17.57 9.11
C THR A 126 8.76 17.56 8.60
N ILE A 127 8.50 16.97 7.43
CA ILE A 127 7.16 16.81 6.88
C ILE A 127 6.79 15.33 6.92
N ILE A 128 5.63 15.00 7.49
CA ILE A 128 5.02 13.68 7.39
C ILE A 128 3.82 13.78 6.47
N ILE A 129 3.84 13.02 5.38
CA ILE A 129 2.70 12.95 4.45
C ILE A 129 2.09 11.56 4.55
N HIS A 130 0.82 11.50 4.92
CA HIS A 130 -0.03 10.34 4.72
C HIS A 130 -0.69 10.46 3.35
N TYR A 131 -0.55 9.42 2.52
CA TYR A 131 -1.06 9.42 1.15
C TYR A 131 -2.05 8.28 0.92
N SER A 132 -3.23 8.64 0.38
CA SER A 132 -4.23 7.68 -0.07
C SER A 132 -4.42 7.74 -1.58
N HIS A 133 -4.26 6.62 -2.26
CA HIS A 133 -4.53 6.58 -3.70
C HIS A 133 -6.01 6.87 -4.02
N LYS A 134 -6.93 6.34 -3.20
CA LYS A 134 -8.37 6.52 -3.36
C LYS A 134 -9.05 6.67 -2.00
N LEU A 135 -9.67 7.81 -1.77
CA LEU A 135 -10.61 7.99 -0.67
C LEU A 135 -11.98 7.42 -1.07
N LYS A 136 -12.66 6.84 -0.09
CA LYS A 136 -13.97 6.23 -0.28
C LYS A 136 -15.04 7.19 0.19
N SER A 137 -16.14 7.27 -0.56
CA SER A 137 -17.32 7.99 -0.08
C SER A 137 -17.91 7.30 1.15
N LEU A 138 -18.74 8.03 1.90
CA LEU A 138 -19.49 7.43 3.01
C LEU A 138 -20.34 6.24 2.53
N ASP A 139 -20.95 6.35 1.35
CA ASP A 139 -21.75 5.27 0.75
C ASP A 139 -20.90 4.07 0.36
N ASP A 140 -19.72 4.29 -0.21
CA ASP A 140 -18.78 3.20 -0.52
C ASP A 140 -18.39 2.45 0.75
N VAL A 141 -18.09 3.18 1.82
CA VAL A 141 -17.72 2.60 3.12
C VAL A 141 -18.91 1.86 3.75
N TYR A 142 -20.11 2.44 3.66
CA TYR A 142 -21.33 1.81 4.14
C TYR A 142 -21.61 0.50 3.40
N MET A 143 -21.66 0.53 2.06
CA MET A 143 -21.90 -0.65 1.22
C MET A 143 -20.84 -1.73 1.43
N GLN A 144 -19.57 -1.34 1.54
CA GLN A 144 -18.51 -2.30 1.88
C GLN A 144 -18.73 -2.93 3.26
N THR A 145 -19.16 -2.14 4.24
CA THR A 145 -19.42 -2.64 5.60
C THR A 145 -20.62 -3.59 5.63
N VAL A 146 -21.69 -3.27 4.91
CA VAL A 146 -22.86 -4.13 4.73
C VAL A 146 -22.46 -5.46 4.09
N ASN A 147 -21.75 -5.42 2.97
CA ASN A 147 -21.33 -6.63 2.26
C ASN A 147 -20.42 -7.53 3.10
N ASN A 148 -19.42 -6.94 3.77
CA ASN A 148 -18.55 -7.68 4.68
C ASN A 148 -19.32 -8.33 5.84
N ARG A 149 -20.39 -7.68 6.31
CA ARG A 149 -21.22 -8.21 7.39
C ARG A 149 -22.13 -9.33 6.91
N LYS A 150 -22.75 -9.20 5.74
CA LYS A 150 -23.53 -10.29 5.11
C LYS A 150 -22.71 -11.57 4.98
N VAL A 151 -21.45 -11.45 4.55
CA VAL A 151 -20.52 -12.59 4.49
C VAL A 151 -20.30 -13.22 5.87
N LYS A 152 -20.09 -12.40 6.92
CA LYS A 152 -19.92 -12.90 8.29
C LYS A 152 -21.19 -13.54 8.85
N GLU A 153 -22.36 -13.01 8.55
CA GLU A 153 -23.65 -13.58 8.96
C GLU A 153 -23.87 -14.95 8.29
N LEU A 154 -23.54 -15.09 7.00
CA LEU A 154 -23.60 -16.38 6.31
C LEU A 154 -22.68 -17.42 6.96
N ILE A 155 -21.44 -17.03 7.31
CA ILE A 155 -20.50 -17.91 8.03
C ILE A 155 -21.05 -18.29 9.41
N TYR A 156 -21.59 -17.32 10.15
CA TYR A 156 -22.14 -17.55 11.49
C TYR A 156 -23.36 -18.47 11.46
N ARG A 157 -24.30 -18.24 10.53
CA ARG A 157 -25.48 -19.11 10.33
C ARG A 157 -25.07 -20.54 10.02
N LYS A 158 -24.10 -20.74 9.12
CA LYS A 158 -23.55 -22.07 8.81
C LYS A 158 -22.92 -22.74 10.04
N LYS A 159 -22.14 -22.00 10.82
CA LYS A 159 -21.40 -22.55 11.97
C LYS A 159 -22.27 -22.82 13.20
N PHE A 160 -23.25 -21.96 13.48
CA PHE A 160 -24.00 -21.99 14.75
C PHE A 160 -25.49 -22.28 14.58
N LYS A 161 -25.97 -22.50 13.35
CA LYS A 161 -27.40 -22.73 13.01
C LYS A 161 -28.35 -21.69 13.61
N LYS A 162 -27.86 -20.48 13.89
CA LYS A 162 -28.62 -19.37 14.48
C LYS A 162 -28.74 -18.23 13.49
N ASN A 163 -29.97 -17.73 13.31
CA ASN A 163 -30.24 -16.53 12.55
C ASN A 163 -29.99 -15.30 13.43
N LYS A 164 -28.80 -14.70 13.28
CA LYS A 164 -28.52 -13.37 13.82
C LYS A 164 -28.54 -12.37 12.67
N THR A 165 -29.53 -11.49 12.65
CA THR A 165 -29.62 -10.38 11.72
C THR A 165 -29.10 -9.15 12.45
N ILE A 166 -28.02 -8.53 11.95
CA ILE A 166 -27.51 -7.32 12.56
C ILE A 166 -27.67 -6.16 11.58
N SER A 167 -28.60 -5.26 11.90
CA SER A 167 -28.76 -4.02 11.14
C SER A 167 -27.50 -3.15 11.25
N ILE A 168 -27.04 -2.61 10.11
CA ILE A 168 -26.00 -1.58 10.06
C ILE A 168 -26.67 -0.29 9.66
N ARG A 169 -26.59 0.71 10.53
CA ARG A 169 -27.08 2.04 10.28
C ARG A 169 -25.96 2.92 9.71
N LYS A 170 -26.29 3.83 8.79
CA LYS A 170 -25.28 4.73 8.18
C LYS A 170 -24.69 5.66 9.23
N GLU A 171 -25.48 6.00 10.25
CA GLU A 171 -25.11 6.82 11.41
C GLU A 171 -23.98 6.17 12.23
N ASP A 172 -23.95 4.83 12.34
CA ASP A 172 -22.88 4.11 13.02
C ASP A 172 -21.55 4.27 12.28
N ILE A 173 -21.60 4.29 10.95
CA ILE A 173 -20.43 4.51 10.09
C ILE A 173 -19.91 5.94 10.26
N VAL A 174 -20.81 6.94 10.27
CA VAL A 174 -20.45 8.34 10.53
C VAL A 174 -19.83 8.50 11.92
N LYS A 175 -20.44 7.92 12.96
CA LYS A 175 -19.92 7.96 14.34
C LYS A 175 -18.53 7.31 14.43
N LYS A 176 -18.30 6.24 13.66
CA LYS A 176 -16.98 5.61 13.55
C LYS A 176 -15.97 6.52 12.85
N GLY A 177 -16.37 7.18 11.75
CA GLY A 177 -15.58 8.21 11.06
C GLY A 177 -15.12 9.29 12.04
N ARG A 178 -16.05 9.93 12.76
CA ARG A 178 -15.75 10.95 13.78
C ARG A 178 -14.78 10.49 14.87
N LYS A 179 -14.90 9.23 15.32
CA LYS A 179 -13.94 8.66 16.28
C LYS A 179 -12.54 8.52 15.70
N ILE A 180 -12.41 8.18 14.41
CA ILE A 180 -11.13 8.10 13.71
C ILE A 180 -10.53 9.51 13.59
N GLU A 181 -11.30 10.49 13.15
CA GLU A 181 -10.87 11.89 13.00
C GLU A 181 -10.30 12.44 14.32
N LYS A 182 -11.05 12.31 15.42
CA LYS A 182 -10.60 12.74 16.75
C LYS A 182 -9.28 12.09 17.17
N ARG A 183 -9.09 10.80 16.87
CA ARG A 183 -7.85 10.08 17.19
C ARG A 183 -6.68 10.58 16.33
N VAL A 184 -6.90 10.76 15.02
CA VAL A 184 -5.91 11.28 14.09
C VAL A 184 -5.48 12.68 14.50
N ASN A 185 -6.44 13.59 14.73
CA ASN A 185 -6.16 14.98 15.13
C ASN A 185 -5.44 15.05 16.49
N LYS A 186 -5.82 14.22 17.47
CA LYS A 186 -5.10 14.10 18.75
C LYS A 186 -3.65 13.65 18.53
N CYS A 187 -3.42 12.72 17.60
CA CYS A 187 -2.09 12.24 17.26
C CYS A 187 -1.25 13.34 16.59
N ILE A 188 -1.79 14.02 15.58
CA ILE A 188 -1.14 15.14 14.89
C ILE A 188 -0.73 16.22 15.90
N ASN A 189 -1.66 16.66 16.74
CA ASN A 189 -1.40 17.69 17.74
C ASN A 189 -0.30 17.26 18.72
N LYS A 190 -0.27 15.98 19.11
CA LYS A 190 0.79 15.44 19.96
C LYS A 190 2.17 15.48 19.27
N TYR A 191 2.25 15.19 17.97
CA TYR A 191 3.52 15.27 17.25
C TYR A 191 3.95 16.72 17.03
N LYS A 192 3.07 17.59 16.55
CA LYS A 192 3.34 19.02 16.35
C LYS A 192 3.79 19.75 17.63
N LYS A 193 3.26 19.36 18.80
CA LYS A 193 3.66 19.94 20.09
C LYS A 193 5.05 19.52 20.56
N ASN A 194 5.50 18.32 20.19
CA ASN A 194 6.75 17.74 20.71
C ASN A 194 7.91 17.78 19.71
N PHE A 195 7.62 18.03 18.43
CA PHE A 195 8.58 18.00 17.34
C PHE A 195 8.28 19.14 16.37
N ASN A 196 9.32 19.70 15.75
CA ASN A 196 9.17 20.63 14.64
C ASN A 196 8.78 19.86 13.36
N VAL A 197 7.51 19.48 13.29
CA VAL A 197 6.96 18.61 12.26
C VAL A 197 5.63 19.13 11.75
N ASP A 198 5.38 19.00 10.46
CA ASP A 198 4.03 19.12 9.90
C ASP A 198 3.50 17.76 9.46
N VAL A 199 2.20 17.54 9.62
CA VAL A 199 1.54 16.29 9.24
C VAL A 199 0.42 16.62 8.27
N LEU A 200 0.53 16.07 7.06
CA LEU A 200 -0.31 16.38 5.93
C LEU A 200 -0.98 15.12 5.39
N HIS A 201 -2.18 15.28 4.87
CA HIS A 201 -2.98 14.20 4.31
C HIS A 201 -3.24 14.49 2.83
N TYR A 202 -2.75 13.64 1.94
CA TYR A 202 -2.91 13.79 0.50
C TYR A 202 -3.70 12.64 -0.11
N TYR A 203 -4.45 12.93 -1.16
CA TYR A 203 -5.14 11.90 -1.94
C TYR A 203 -5.17 12.21 -3.43
N TYR A 204 -5.34 11.16 -4.24
CA TYR A 204 -5.43 11.28 -5.70
C TYR A 204 -6.88 11.26 -6.20
N GLU A 205 -7.63 10.21 -5.87
CA GLU A 205 -9.03 10.03 -6.30
C GLU A 205 -10.00 9.90 -5.13
N GLY A 206 -11.27 10.19 -5.37
CA GLY A 206 -12.36 10.02 -4.40
C GLY A 206 -12.86 11.31 -3.76
N THR A 207 -13.54 11.16 -2.62
CA THR A 207 -14.18 12.23 -1.84
C THR A 207 -13.80 12.14 -0.36
N THR A 208 -13.90 13.25 0.35
CA THR A 208 -13.55 13.40 1.77
C THR A 208 -14.72 13.17 2.73
N ASP A 209 -15.93 12.92 2.21
CA ASP A 209 -17.19 12.92 2.99
C ASP A 209 -17.24 11.92 4.15
N TYR A 210 -16.45 10.85 4.12
CA TYR A 210 -16.37 9.87 5.22
C TYR A 210 -15.55 10.37 6.41
N THR A 211 -14.55 11.22 6.16
CA THR A 211 -13.71 11.84 7.20
C THR A 211 -13.45 13.32 6.85
N PRO A 212 -14.49 14.16 6.87
CA PRO A 212 -14.39 15.56 6.44
C PRO A 212 -13.52 16.43 7.36
N GLU A 213 -13.35 16.08 8.64
CA GLU A 213 -12.55 16.87 9.59
C GLU A 213 -11.04 16.60 9.46
N ILE A 214 -10.64 15.55 8.71
CA ILE A 214 -9.24 15.39 8.31
C ILE A 214 -9.00 16.30 7.11
N ASN A 215 -8.05 17.23 7.24
CA ASN A 215 -7.69 18.15 6.17
C ASN A 215 -6.96 17.42 5.01
N TRP A 216 -7.73 16.76 4.17
CA TRP A 216 -7.27 16.06 2.98
C TRP A 216 -7.05 17.03 1.82
N VAL A 217 -5.84 17.02 1.27
CA VAL A 217 -5.45 17.82 0.11
C VAL A 217 -5.41 16.92 -1.11
N LYS A 218 -6.11 17.32 -2.18
CA LYS A 218 -6.06 16.58 -3.45
C LYS A 218 -4.75 16.88 -4.17
N ASP A 219 -3.97 15.84 -4.50
CA ASP A 219 -2.73 15.94 -5.31
C ASP A 219 -3.08 16.13 -6.79
N LYS A 220 -3.57 17.33 -7.15
CA LYS A 220 -4.08 17.63 -8.50
C LYS A 220 -3.00 17.45 -9.58
N ASN A 221 -1.77 17.85 -9.27
CA ASN A 221 -0.65 17.83 -10.22
C ASN A 221 0.19 16.53 -10.15
N LEU A 222 -0.23 15.57 -9.32
CA LEU A 222 0.46 14.29 -9.09
C LEU A 222 1.91 14.44 -8.61
N ILE A 223 2.26 15.57 -7.99
CA ILE A 223 3.63 15.84 -7.57
C ILE A 223 4.00 14.86 -6.46
N ILE A 224 3.17 14.76 -5.42
CA ILE A 224 3.42 13.87 -4.28
C ILE A 224 3.40 12.41 -4.73
N LYS A 225 2.42 12.04 -5.56
CA LYS A 225 2.31 10.71 -6.16
C LYS A 225 3.56 10.31 -6.93
N ASN A 226 4.04 11.17 -7.83
CA ASN A 226 5.12 10.82 -8.74
C ASN A 226 6.48 10.71 -8.03
N TYR A 227 6.72 11.51 -6.99
CA TYR A 227 7.96 11.42 -6.23
C TYR A 227 7.99 10.24 -5.24
N PHE A 228 6.86 9.90 -4.61
CA PHE A 228 6.86 9.00 -3.46
C PHE A 228 5.94 7.77 -3.58
N PHE A 229 4.82 7.90 -4.28
CA PHE A 229 3.74 6.90 -4.28
C PHE A 229 3.40 6.42 -5.70
N LYS A 230 4.43 6.22 -6.52
CA LYS A 230 4.31 5.81 -7.93
C LYS A 230 3.52 4.51 -8.09
N TYR A 231 3.74 3.56 -7.20
CA TYR A 231 3.08 2.25 -7.20
C TYR A 231 1.94 2.20 -6.20
N ILE A 232 0.78 1.75 -6.68
CA ILE A 232 -0.45 1.73 -5.90
C ILE A 232 -0.27 0.89 -4.63
N LYS A 233 -0.53 1.51 -3.48
CA LYS A 233 -0.50 0.87 -2.15
C LYS A 233 0.86 0.27 -1.77
N GLN A 234 1.96 0.60 -2.44
CA GLN A 234 3.27 0.16 -1.97
C GLN A 234 3.62 0.84 -0.64
N PHE A 235 3.56 2.17 -0.64
CA PHE A 235 3.79 3.02 0.53
C PHE A 235 2.51 3.80 0.88
N TYR A 236 2.37 4.15 2.15
CA TYR A 236 1.25 4.94 2.69
C TYR A 236 1.73 6.24 3.34
N TYR A 237 2.97 6.27 3.83
CA TYR A 237 3.54 7.45 4.45
C TYR A 237 4.91 7.79 3.86
N VAL A 238 5.25 9.07 3.87
CA VAL A 238 6.63 9.54 3.71
C VAL A 238 6.97 10.51 4.84
N ILE A 239 8.18 10.40 5.38
CA ILE A 239 8.77 11.35 6.32
C ILE A 239 9.91 12.04 5.57
N ILE A 240 9.90 13.36 5.47
CA ILE A 240 10.84 14.17 4.69
C ILE A 240 11.53 15.15 5.64
N LYS A 241 12.86 15.07 5.77
CA LYS A 241 13.67 16.04 6.50
C LYS A 241 13.84 17.34 5.70
N PRO A 242 14.20 18.47 6.34
CA PRO A 242 14.44 19.74 5.65
C PRO A 242 15.51 19.67 4.54
N ASP A 243 16.51 18.81 4.71
CA ASP A 243 17.60 18.58 3.75
C ASP A 243 17.19 17.73 2.54
N GLY A 244 15.93 17.26 2.49
CA GLY A 244 15.38 16.45 1.42
C GLY A 244 15.66 14.95 1.54
N GLU A 245 16.34 14.47 2.59
CA GLU A 245 16.33 13.04 2.89
C GLU A 245 14.94 12.60 3.32
N TYR A 246 14.53 11.39 2.90
CA TYR A 246 13.21 10.89 3.19
C TYR A 246 13.17 9.39 3.48
N LEU A 247 12.12 8.98 4.18
CA LEU A 247 11.77 7.59 4.47
C LEU A 247 10.34 7.30 4.00
N LEU A 248 10.20 6.38 3.05
CA LEU A 248 8.92 5.80 2.62
C LEU A 248 8.54 4.63 3.51
N ILE A 249 7.25 4.56 3.86
CA ILE A 249 6.70 3.58 4.79
C ILE A 249 5.41 2.99 4.21
N GLY A 250 5.43 1.68 3.97
CA GLY A 250 4.34 0.86 3.46
C GLY A 250 3.98 -0.30 4.40
N GLY A 251 4.76 -0.49 5.45
CA GLY A 251 4.50 -1.42 6.54
C GLY A 251 3.97 -0.73 7.80
N LEU A 252 3.74 -1.54 8.84
CA LEU A 252 3.39 -1.04 10.16
C LEU A 252 4.64 -0.46 10.84
N ILE A 253 4.49 0.69 11.48
CA ILE A 253 5.54 1.33 12.26
C ILE A 253 4.94 1.85 13.57
N THR A 254 5.61 1.57 14.68
CA THR A 254 5.08 1.95 16.00
C THR A 254 5.28 3.45 16.25
N PRO A 255 4.41 4.09 17.05
CA PRO A 255 4.62 5.49 17.44
C PRO A 255 5.98 5.75 18.11
N LYS A 256 6.50 4.76 18.85
CA LYS A 256 7.85 4.81 19.47
C LYS A 256 8.94 4.89 18.40
N LYS A 257 8.83 4.12 17.31
CA LYS A 257 9.75 4.16 16.18
C LYS A 257 9.68 5.48 15.41
N ILE A 258 8.47 6.00 15.17
CA ILE A 258 8.30 7.34 14.57
C ILE A 258 8.96 8.42 15.42
N LYS A 259 8.74 8.42 16.75
CA LYS A 259 9.42 9.36 17.64
C LYS A 259 10.94 9.26 17.58
N LYS A 260 11.51 8.06 17.46
CA LYS A 260 12.96 7.88 17.30
C LYS A 260 13.47 8.51 16.00
N ILE A 261 12.77 8.29 14.88
CA ILE A 261 13.10 8.90 13.58
C ILE A 261 13.04 10.43 13.65
N LEU A 262 12.03 10.98 14.34
CA LEU A 262 11.86 12.43 14.45
C LEU A 262 12.83 13.11 15.44
N LYS A 263 13.49 12.35 16.32
CA LYS A 263 14.49 12.88 17.27
C LYS A 263 15.91 12.87 16.71
N ASN A 264 16.18 12.00 15.74
CA ASN A 264 17.52 11.75 15.25
C ASN A 264 17.69 12.39 13.88
N ASP A 265 18.59 13.37 13.78
CA ASP A 265 18.89 14.03 12.51
C ASP A 265 19.68 13.12 11.56
N ASP A 266 20.57 12.28 12.11
CA ASP A 266 21.28 11.26 11.36
C ASP A 266 20.50 9.93 11.30
N TRP A 267 20.23 9.48 10.07
CA TRP A 267 19.54 8.23 9.79
C TRP A 267 20.47 7.11 9.31
N SER A 268 21.79 7.31 9.33
CA SER A 268 22.78 6.34 8.83
C SER A 268 22.63 4.97 9.49
N LYS A 269 22.48 4.92 10.81
CA LYS A 269 22.19 3.67 11.54
C LYS A 269 20.90 2.99 11.09
N TYR A 270 19.85 3.75 10.82
CA TYR A 270 18.58 3.20 10.35
C TYR A 270 18.68 2.69 8.91
N LYS A 271 19.44 3.38 8.05
CA LYS A 271 19.73 2.90 6.69
C LYS A 271 20.50 1.57 6.73
N GLU A 272 21.45 1.43 7.65
CA GLU A 272 22.18 0.18 7.88
C GLU A 272 21.28 -0.94 8.42
N ASP A 273 20.46 -0.65 9.44
CA ASP A 273 19.46 -1.58 9.96
C ASP A 273 18.51 -2.07 8.85
N LEU A 274 18.09 -1.17 7.94
CA LEU A 274 17.26 -1.54 6.80
C LEU A 274 17.98 -2.52 5.88
N LYS A 275 19.24 -2.25 5.51
CA LYS A 275 20.05 -3.14 4.66
C LYS A 275 20.21 -4.53 5.29
N LYS A 276 20.53 -4.59 6.59
CA LYS A 276 20.62 -5.85 7.35
C LYS A 276 19.27 -6.58 7.41
N SER A 277 18.16 -5.84 7.45
CA SER A 277 16.81 -6.42 7.49
C SER A 277 16.36 -7.02 6.15
N GLU A 278 16.99 -6.67 5.02
CA GLU A 278 16.61 -7.23 3.72
C GLU A 278 16.89 -8.74 3.60
N SER A 279 17.85 -9.26 4.38
CA SER A 279 18.17 -10.70 4.47
C SER A 279 17.62 -11.39 5.72
N ALA A 280 17.17 -10.64 6.74
CA ALA A 280 16.64 -11.20 7.98
C ALA A 280 15.10 -11.33 7.94
N ARG A 281 14.56 -12.50 8.28
CA ARG A 281 13.11 -12.77 8.25
C ARG A 281 12.30 -11.81 9.13
N GLU A 282 12.80 -11.52 10.33
CA GLU A 282 12.13 -10.70 11.36
C GLU A 282 12.56 -9.23 11.35
N GLY A 283 13.54 -8.87 10.50
CA GLY A 283 14.17 -7.55 10.51
C GLY A 283 15.18 -7.37 11.65
N VAL A 284 15.99 -6.31 11.55
CA VAL A 284 17.09 -6.00 12.47
C VAL A 284 16.92 -4.60 13.04
N GLY A 285 17.31 -4.42 14.31
CA GLY A 285 17.39 -3.11 14.95
C GLY A 285 16.08 -2.32 14.90
N PHE A 286 16.10 -1.15 14.26
CA PHE A 286 14.92 -0.30 14.08
C PHE A 286 13.75 -1.02 13.38
N PHE A 287 14.01 -1.99 12.50
CA PHE A 287 12.99 -2.67 11.71
C PHE A 287 12.58 -4.04 12.26
N ASN A 288 13.12 -4.46 13.41
CA ASN A 288 12.69 -5.71 14.04
C ASN A 288 11.17 -5.71 14.29
N MET A 289 10.52 -6.83 13.99
CA MET A 289 9.11 -7.09 14.20
C MET A 289 8.77 -6.97 15.69
N GLN A 290 7.94 -6.00 16.05
CA GLN A 290 7.40 -5.85 17.40
C GLN A 290 5.91 -6.15 17.37
N HIS A 291 5.38 -6.83 18.38
CA HIS A 291 3.93 -6.93 18.57
C HIS A 291 3.37 -5.52 18.88
N ILE A 292 2.40 -5.05 18.10
CA ILE A 292 1.95 -3.64 18.10
C ILE A 292 0.58 -3.49 18.78
N HIS A 293 0.47 -2.48 19.66
CA HIS A 293 -0.78 -1.77 19.96
C HIS A 293 -0.82 -0.45 19.17
N ASN A 294 -1.76 -0.30 18.24
CA ASN A 294 -1.74 0.73 17.18
C ASN A 294 -2.18 2.14 17.64
N CYS A 295 -1.56 3.18 17.07
CA CYS A 295 -1.95 4.59 17.25
C CYS A 295 -1.89 5.42 15.94
N LEU A 296 -1.46 4.82 14.82
CA LEU A 296 -1.48 5.36 13.46
C LEU A 296 -1.89 4.24 12.50
#